data_AF-A0A7V1XPE6-F1
#
_entry.id   AF-A0A7V1XPE6-F1
#
_cell.length_a   1.000
_cell.length_b   1.000
_cell.length_c   1.000
_cell.angle_alpha   90.00
_cell.angle_beta   90.00
_cell.angle_gamma   90.00
#
_symmetry.space_group_name_H-M   'P 1'
#
loop_
_entity.id
_entity.type
_entity.pdbx_description
1 polymer ?
#
loop_
_entity_poly.entity_id
_entity_poly.type
_entity_poly.pdbx_seq_one_letter_code
_entity_poly.pdbx_strand_id
1 'polypeptide(L)'
;VICPSFTSLRSIETLIDSDRLPFGLGAQNVHFEDEGAFTGEVSPVMLAALKVRYVIVGHSERRELFGETDEVVNRKVRAVLAHGMRPILCVGETLSERDAGLTEEKVTTQIERDLQGVTAEQAAELVVAYEPIWAIGTGRNASPADAGETIGLIRRTIAARYSAEVAERVRIQYGGSVKPGNIRDFMAHPEIDGALVGGASLDPESFALIVKYR
;
A
#
# COMPACT_ATOMS: atom_id res chain seq x y z
N VAL A 1 6.60 -7.09 -6.34
CA VAL A 1 5.20 -7.08 -6.84
C VAL A 1 5.14 -5.99 -7.90
N ILE A 2 4.44 -6.23 -9.01
CA ILE A 2 4.23 -5.23 -10.06
C ILE A 2 2.74 -4.89 -10.07
N CYS A 3 2.41 -3.62 -9.92
CA CYS A 3 1.03 -3.12 -9.91
C CYS A 3 0.78 -2.27 -11.16
N PRO A 4 0.52 -2.89 -12.33
CA PRO A 4 0.27 -2.14 -13.56
C PRO A 4 -1.15 -1.55 -13.59
N SER A 5 -1.45 -0.75 -14.61
CA SER A 5 -2.82 -0.33 -14.91
C SER A 5 -3.70 -1.53 -15.28
N PHE A 6 -5.03 -1.39 -15.12
CA PHE A 6 -5.98 -2.47 -15.39
C PHE A 6 -5.86 -3.04 -16.81
N THR A 7 -5.64 -2.18 -17.81
CA THR A 7 -5.52 -2.55 -19.22
C THR A 7 -4.29 -3.43 -19.51
N SER A 8 -3.30 -3.44 -18.61
CA SER A 8 -2.09 -4.25 -18.75
C SER A 8 -2.10 -5.52 -17.87
N LEU A 9 -3.08 -5.70 -16.97
CA LEU A 9 -3.13 -6.83 -16.04
C LEU A 9 -3.12 -8.17 -16.77
N ARG A 10 -3.98 -8.36 -17.78
CA ARG A 10 -4.08 -9.65 -18.49
C ARG A 10 -2.79 -10.01 -19.21
N SER A 11 -2.17 -9.05 -19.89
CA SER A 11 -0.91 -9.27 -20.62
C SER A 11 0.22 -9.65 -19.67
N ILE A 12 0.33 -8.95 -18.53
CA ILE A 12 1.37 -9.22 -17.52
C ILE A 12 1.10 -10.53 -16.79
N GLU A 13 -0.15 -10.84 -16.45
CA GLU A 13 -0.53 -12.15 -15.88
C GLU A 13 -0.10 -13.30 -16.79
N THR A 14 -0.43 -13.20 -18.08
CA THR A 14 -0.09 -14.25 -19.06
C THR A 14 1.42 -14.44 -19.17
N LEU A 15 2.19 -13.35 -19.16
CA LEU A 15 3.66 -13.40 -19.19
C LEU A 15 4.23 -14.06 -17.92
N ILE A 16 3.76 -13.64 -16.74
CA ILE A 16 4.21 -14.21 -15.46
C ILE A 16 3.91 -15.70 -15.40
N ASP A 17 2.71 -16.12 -15.83
CA ASP A 17 2.28 -17.53 -15.78
C ASP A 17 3.04 -18.40 -16.79
N SER A 18 3.16 -17.94 -18.05
CA SER A 18 3.78 -18.70 -19.13
C SER A 18 5.27 -18.93 -18.89
N ASP A 19 5.99 -17.88 -18.46
CA ASP A 19 7.43 -17.94 -18.22
C ASP A 19 7.77 -18.32 -16.77
N ARG A 20 6.74 -18.55 -15.93
CA ARG A 20 6.86 -18.89 -14.50
C ARG A 20 7.74 -17.88 -13.74
N LEU A 21 7.57 -16.60 -14.05
CA LEU A 21 8.36 -15.53 -13.44
C LEU A 21 8.07 -15.43 -11.93
N PRO A 22 9.08 -15.19 -11.08
CA PRO A 22 8.90 -15.11 -9.63
C PRO A 22 8.32 -13.76 -9.18
N PHE A 23 7.41 -13.17 -9.95
CA PHE A 23 6.80 -11.88 -9.68
C PHE A 23 5.36 -12.03 -9.17
N GLY A 24 5.01 -11.23 -8.17
CA GLY A 24 3.61 -11.06 -7.77
C GLY A 24 2.94 -10.01 -8.65
N LEU A 25 1.71 -10.27 -9.09
CA LEU A 25 0.85 -9.30 -9.76
C LEU A 25 -0.03 -8.57 -8.74
N GLY A 26 -0.11 -7.25 -8.86
CA GLY A 26 -1.00 -6.42 -8.09
C GLY A 26 -1.88 -5.52 -8.97
N ALA A 27 -2.92 -4.93 -8.40
CA ALA A 27 -3.74 -3.89 -9.04
C ALA A 27 -3.60 -2.56 -8.29
N GLN A 28 -3.80 -1.44 -8.99
CA GLN A 28 -3.67 -0.09 -8.42
C GLN A 28 -4.93 0.43 -7.73
N ASN A 29 -6.07 -0.23 -7.94
CA ASN A 29 -7.36 0.09 -7.32
C ASN A 29 -8.30 -1.13 -7.43
N VAL A 30 -9.43 -1.09 -6.73
CA VAL A 30 -10.58 -1.97 -6.93
C VAL A 30 -11.85 -1.27 -6.48
N HIS A 31 -12.99 -1.66 -7.04
CA HIS A 31 -14.29 -1.37 -6.45
C HIS A 31 -14.62 -2.31 -5.29
N PHE A 32 -15.56 -1.95 -4.42
CA PHE A 32 -15.92 -2.81 -3.28
C PHE A 32 -17.08 -3.77 -3.56
N GLU A 33 -17.87 -3.56 -4.62
CA GLU A 33 -18.92 -4.51 -5.04
C GLU A 33 -18.39 -5.52 -6.05
N ASP A 34 -18.91 -6.75 -5.97
CA ASP A 34 -18.53 -7.87 -6.85
C ASP A 34 -19.01 -7.67 -8.30
N GLU A 35 -20.16 -7.04 -8.46
CA GLU A 35 -20.80 -6.69 -9.73
C GLU A 35 -21.80 -5.55 -9.53
N GLY A 36 -22.24 -4.90 -10.62
CA GLY A 36 -23.31 -3.92 -10.58
C GLY A 36 -23.15 -2.77 -11.55
N ALA A 37 -23.98 -1.73 -11.35
CA ALA A 37 -24.04 -0.55 -12.20
C ALA A 37 -22.95 0.49 -11.83
N PHE A 38 -21.68 0.10 -12.00
CA PHE A 38 -20.50 0.91 -11.67
C PHE A 38 -19.63 1.11 -12.92
N THR A 39 -20.16 1.80 -13.93
CA THR A 39 -19.48 2.01 -15.21
C THR A 39 -18.08 2.61 -15.01
N GLY A 40 -17.05 1.89 -15.49
CA GLY A 40 -15.64 2.30 -15.41
C GLY A 40 -14.86 1.70 -14.24
N GLU A 41 -15.54 1.10 -13.27
CA GLU A 41 -14.90 0.44 -12.14
C GLU A 41 -14.53 -1.02 -12.45
N VAL A 42 -13.57 -1.57 -11.67
CA VAL A 42 -13.12 -2.96 -11.77
C VAL A 42 -13.42 -3.68 -10.47
N SER A 43 -14.15 -4.78 -10.54
CA SER A 43 -14.57 -5.53 -9.36
C SER A 43 -13.48 -6.47 -8.84
N PRO A 44 -13.54 -6.88 -7.55
CA PRO A 44 -12.56 -7.82 -7.00
C PRO A 44 -12.64 -9.20 -7.68
N VAL A 45 -13.83 -9.60 -8.16
CA VAL A 45 -14.04 -10.84 -8.94
C VAL A 45 -13.21 -10.81 -10.23
N MET A 46 -13.19 -9.68 -10.94
CA MET A 46 -12.39 -9.51 -12.15
C MET A 46 -10.89 -9.63 -11.86
N LEU A 47 -10.41 -9.03 -10.77
CA LEU A 47 -9.01 -9.10 -10.36
C LEU A 47 -8.60 -10.53 -9.96
N ALA A 48 -9.44 -11.22 -9.19
CA ALA A 48 -9.21 -12.60 -8.78
C ALA A 48 -9.12 -13.55 -9.99
N ALA A 49 -9.96 -13.36 -11.01
CA ALA A 49 -9.90 -14.12 -12.26
C ALA A 49 -8.57 -13.93 -13.03
N LEU A 50 -7.90 -12.79 -12.83
CA LEU A 50 -6.57 -12.48 -13.36
C LEU A 50 -5.44 -12.83 -12.38
N LYS A 51 -5.70 -13.71 -11.38
CA LYS A 51 -4.71 -14.17 -10.39
C LYS A 51 -3.97 -13.01 -9.69
N VAL A 52 -4.59 -11.83 -9.60
CA VAL A 52 -4.05 -10.70 -8.86
C VAL A 52 -3.92 -11.11 -7.40
N ARG A 53 -2.77 -10.85 -6.78
CA ARG A 53 -2.53 -11.23 -5.37
C ARG A 53 -2.54 -10.03 -4.43
N TYR A 54 -2.26 -8.84 -4.96
CA TYR A 54 -2.15 -7.61 -4.20
C TYR A 54 -3.05 -6.52 -4.79
N VAL A 55 -3.65 -5.68 -3.96
CA VAL A 55 -4.44 -4.55 -4.45
C VAL A 55 -4.12 -3.32 -3.62
N ILE A 56 -3.64 -2.26 -4.27
CA ILE A 56 -3.44 -0.97 -3.61
C ILE A 56 -4.82 -0.36 -3.34
N VAL A 57 -5.04 0.08 -2.10
CA VAL A 57 -6.29 0.71 -1.65
C VAL A 57 -5.97 1.94 -0.82
N GLY A 58 -6.72 3.03 -1.04
CA GLY A 58 -6.52 4.28 -0.31
C GLY A 58 -5.22 5.01 -0.62
N HIS A 59 -4.61 4.78 -1.81
CA HIS A 59 -3.46 5.58 -2.25
C HIS A 59 -3.78 7.07 -2.17
N SER A 60 -2.84 7.90 -1.73
CA SER A 60 -3.01 9.34 -1.54
C SER A 60 -3.61 10.03 -2.76
N GLU A 61 -3.17 9.72 -3.98
CA GLU A 61 -3.78 10.26 -5.21
C GLU A 61 -5.28 9.95 -5.32
N ARG A 62 -5.72 8.77 -4.87
CA ARG A 62 -7.15 8.38 -4.86
C ARG A 62 -7.94 9.11 -3.78
N ARG A 63 -7.32 9.36 -2.61
CA ARG A 63 -7.92 10.16 -1.54
C ARG A 63 -8.07 11.63 -1.97
N GLU A 64 -7.00 12.23 -2.47
CA GLU A 64 -6.93 13.67 -2.78
C GLU A 64 -7.62 14.03 -4.10
N LEU A 65 -7.47 13.23 -5.17
CA LEU A 65 -7.97 13.59 -6.50
C LEU A 65 -9.33 12.96 -6.81
N PHE A 66 -9.63 11.81 -6.21
CA PHE A 66 -10.85 11.03 -6.48
C PHE A 66 -11.79 10.94 -5.26
N GLY A 67 -11.44 11.58 -4.15
CA GLY A 67 -12.31 11.74 -2.99
C GLY A 67 -12.53 10.46 -2.19
N GLU A 68 -11.59 9.51 -2.18
CA GLU A 68 -11.73 8.29 -1.39
C GLU A 68 -11.64 8.58 0.11
N THR A 69 -12.75 8.36 0.79
CA THR A 69 -12.86 8.45 2.25
C THR A 69 -12.42 7.16 2.92
N ASP A 70 -12.13 7.21 4.22
CA ASP A 70 -11.81 6.01 5.02
C ASP A 70 -12.94 4.95 4.95
N GLU A 71 -14.20 5.37 4.82
CA GLU A 71 -15.33 4.46 4.63
C GLU A 71 -15.23 3.70 3.30
N VAL A 72 -14.92 4.41 2.20
CA VAL A 72 -14.71 3.78 0.89
C VAL A 72 -13.51 2.85 0.91
N VAL A 73 -12.41 3.28 1.54
CA VAL A 73 -11.20 2.47 1.66
C VAL A 73 -11.44 1.22 2.50
N ASN A 74 -12.16 1.32 3.63
CA ASN A 74 -12.56 0.16 4.43
C ASN A 74 -13.35 -0.87 3.62
N ARG A 75 -14.34 -0.42 2.85
CA ARG A 75 -15.13 -1.33 2.00
C ARG A 75 -14.25 -2.05 0.99
N LYS A 76 -13.27 -1.36 0.40
CA LYS A 76 -12.30 -1.97 -0.52
C LYS A 76 -11.37 -2.96 0.18
N VAL A 77 -10.81 -2.61 1.35
CA VAL A 77 -9.99 -3.52 2.16
C VAL A 77 -10.73 -4.84 2.39
N ARG A 78 -12.00 -4.74 2.84
CA ARG A 78 -12.85 -5.92 3.09
C ARG A 78 -13.15 -6.71 1.82
N ALA A 79 -13.43 -6.03 0.70
CA ALA A 79 -13.65 -6.69 -0.59
C ALA A 79 -12.40 -7.45 -1.06
N VAL A 80 -11.22 -6.84 -0.98
CA VAL A 80 -9.94 -7.49 -1.36
C VAL A 80 -9.72 -8.76 -0.53
N LEU A 81 -9.89 -8.67 0.79
CA LEU A 81 -9.74 -9.79 1.71
C LEU A 81 -10.79 -10.90 1.46
N ALA A 82 -12.04 -10.54 1.19
CA ALA A 82 -13.12 -11.49 0.92
C ALA A 82 -12.86 -12.34 -0.33
N HIS A 83 -12.11 -11.79 -1.30
CA HIS A 83 -11.71 -12.49 -2.53
C HIS A 83 -10.31 -13.11 -2.47
N GLY A 84 -9.77 -13.30 -1.25
CA GLY A 84 -8.50 -14.00 -1.03
C GLY A 84 -7.26 -13.24 -1.53
N MET A 85 -7.40 -11.95 -1.83
CA MET A 85 -6.30 -11.07 -2.22
C MET A 85 -5.79 -10.31 -0.99
N ARG A 86 -4.62 -9.68 -1.12
CA ARG A 86 -3.96 -8.95 -0.04
C ARG A 86 -4.02 -7.44 -0.30
N PRO A 87 -4.69 -6.64 0.54
CA PRO A 87 -4.67 -5.20 0.40
C PRO A 87 -3.27 -4.65 0.73
N ILE A 88 -2.81 -3.69 -0.07
CA ILE A 88 -1.75 -2.75 0.26
C ILE A 88 -2.48 -1.45 0.65
N LEU A 89 -2.71 -1.28 1.95
CA LEU A 89 -3.44 -0.15 2.51
C LEU A 89 -2.50 1.06 2.61
N CYS A 90 -2.79 2.11 1.85
CA CYS A 90 -2.03 3.35 1.93
C CYS A 90 -2.63 4.31 2.96
N VAL A 91 -1.76 4.84 3.81
CA VAL A 91 -2.08 5.83 4.85
C VAL A 91 -0.99 6.89 4.89
N GLY A 92 -1.33 8.10 5.32
CA GLY A 92 -0.40 9.21 5.28
C GLY A 92 -1.06 10.56 5.52
N GLU A 93 -0.22 11.53 5.85
CA GLU A 93 -0.61 12.90 6.14
C GLU A 93 -0.07 13.90 5.10
N THR A 94 -0.83 14.95 4.88
CA THR A 94 -0.48 16.12 4.07
C THR A 94 0.55 17.01 4.76
N LEU A 95 1.16 17.95 4.02
CA LEU A 95 2.11 18.92 4.59
C LEU A 95 1.46 19.78 5.67
N SER A 96 0.22 20.24 5.44
CA SER A 96 -0.53 21.02 6.42
C SER A 96 -0.81 20.25 7.70
N GLU A 97 -1.14 18.96 7.61
CA GLU A 97 -1.38 18.12 8.77
C GLU A 97 -0.07 17.87 9.55
N ARG A 98 1.04 17.63 8.85
CA ARG A 98 2.35 17.46 9.50
C ARG A 98 2.82 18.74 10.20
N ASP A 99 2.77 19.89 9.52
CA ASP A 99 3.19 21.17 10.09
C ASP A 99 2.29 21.60 11.27
N ALA A 100 1.04 21.11 11.32
CA ALA A 100 0.13 21.29 12.46
C ALA A 100 0.34 20.27 13.60
N GLY A 101 1.27 19.30 13.46
CA GLY A 101 1.50 18.26 14.46
C GLY A 101 0.41 17.18 14.52
N LEU A 102 -0.37 17.01 13.43
CA LEU A 102 -1.51 16.10 13.37
C LEU A 102 -1.17 14.73 12.77
N THR A 103 0.11 14.42 12.50
CA THR A 103 0.54 13.14 11.90
C THR A 103 0.00 11.94 12.69
N GLU A 104 0.14 11.97 14.02
CA GLU A 104 -0.28 10.85 14.87
C GLU A 104 -1.79 10.61 14.82
N GLU A 105 -2.57 11.68 15.00
CA GLU A 105 -4.03 11.64 14.94
C GLU A 105 -4.51 11.15 13.56
N LYS A 106 -3.95 11.72 12.49
CA LYS A 106 -4.32 11.42 11.11
C LYS A 106 -4.08 9.95 10.76
N VAL A 107 -2.85 9.47 10.98
CA VAL A 107 -2.45 8.12 10.58
C VAL A 107 -3.14 7.07 11.45
N THR A 108 -3.28 7.30 12.76
CA THR A 108 -4.01 6.41 13.66
C THR A 108 -5.47 6.29 13.25
N THR A 109 -6.14 7.43 12.97
CA THR A 109 -7.53 7.46 12.53
C THR A 109 -7.75 6.69 11.23
N GLN A 110 -6.85 6.86 10.25
CA GLN A 110 -6.92 6.11 8.99
C GLN A 110 -6.84 4.61 9.24
N ILE A 111 -5.84 4.14 10.00
CA ILE A 111 -5.69 2.71 10.32
C ILE A 111 -6.92 2.15 11.04
N GLU A 112 -7.45 2.86 12.02
CA GLU A 112 -8.62 2.40 12.79
C GLU A 112 -9.89 2.29 11.94
N ARG A 113 -10.14 3.28 11.09
CA ARG A 113 -11.33 3.34 10.23
C ARG A 113 -11.21 2.39 9.05
N ASP A 114 -10.07 2.40 8.36
CA ASP A 114 -9.83 1.55 7.19
C ASP A 114 -9.87 0.05 7.55
N LEU A 115 -9.57 -0.30 8.80
CA LEU A 115 -9.63 -1.68 9.30
C LEU A 115 -10.88 -1.99 10.15
N GLN A 116 -11.93 -1.17 10.09
CA GLN A 116 -13.19 -1.46 10.77
C GLN A 116 -13.81 -2.78 10.27
N GLY A 117 -14.16 -3.68 11.22
CA GLY A 117 -14.74 -4.98 10.90
C GLY A 117 -13.80 -5.99 10.23
N VAL A 118 -12.50 -5.69 10.15
CA VAL A 118 -11.46 -6.64 9.73
C VAL A 118 -11.05 -7.47 10.95
N THR A 119 -10.98 -8.78 10.81
CA THR A 119 -10.55 -9.70 11.89
C THR A 119 -9.04 -9.71 12.07
N ALA A 120 -8.55 -10.20 13.21
CA ALA A 120 -7.12 -10.33 13.48
C ALA A 120 -6.41 -11.23 12.44
N GLU A 121 -7.08 -12.32 12.04
CA GLU A 121 -6.58 -13.27 11.05
C GLU A 121 -6.44 -12.61 9.67
N GLN A 122 -7.42 -11.80 9.27
CA GLN A 122 -7.37 -11.04 8.02
C GLN A 122 -6.33 -9.92 8.08
N ALA A 123 -6.24 -9.21 9.20
CA ALA A 123 -5.28 -8.13 9.39
C ALA A 123 -3.83 -8.64 9.26
N ALA A 124 -3.52 -9.84 9.73
CA ALA A 124 -2.20 -10.45 9.60
C ALA A 124 -1.75 -10.71 8.15
N GLU A 125 -2.66 -10.70 7.18
CA GLU A 125 -2.35 -10.85 5.76
C GLU A 125 -2.14 -9.51 5.04
N LEU A 126 -2.43 -8.40 5.70
CA LEU A 126 -2.36 -7.05 5.14
C LEU A 126 -0.91 -6.58 4.89
N VAL A 127 -0.77 -5.61 4.00
CA VAL A 127 0.41 -4.76 3.87
C VAL A 127 -0.05 -3.32 4.09
N VAL A 128 0.68 -2.54 4.88
CA VAL A 128 0.45 -1.08 4.96
C VAL A 128 1.56 -0.38 4.19
N ALA A 129 1.24 0.70 3.50
CA ALA A 129 2.22 1.62 2.94
C ALA A 129 2.04 3.01 3.56
N TYR A 130 3.07 3.49 4.24
CA TYR A 130 3.11 4.85 4.76
C TYR A 130 3.55 5.82 3.66
N GLU A 131 2.68 6.77 3.32
CA GLU A 131 2.91 7.79 2.31
C GLU A 131 3.08 9.16 2.97
N PRO A 132 4.32 9.66 3.15
CA PRO A 132 4.52 11.05 3.57
C PRO A 132 4.12 11.99 2.41
N ILE A 133 2.83 12.31 2.26
CA ILE A 133 2.28 13.05 1.11
C ILE A 133 3.02 14.38 0.94
N TRP A 134 3.42 15.00 2.06
CA TRP A 134 4.24 16.20 2.13
C TRP A 134 5.62 16.10 1.44
N ALA A 135 6.16 14.89 1.26
CA ALA A 135 7.44 14.61 0.61
C ALA A 135 7.31 14.06 -0.82
N ILE A 136 6.09 13.81 -1.30
CA ILE A 136 5.86 13.24 -2.63
C ILE A 136 5.85 14.39 -3.67
N GLY A 137 6.83 14.41 -4.57
CA GLY A 137 6.89 15.37 -5.67
C GLY A 137 7.23 16.82 -5.28
N THR A 138 7.48 17.10 -4.00
CA THR A 138 7.72 18.45 -3.47
C THR A 138 9.21 18.85 -3.43
N GLY A 139 10.12 17.91 -3.70
CA GLY A 139 11.57 18.11 -3.56
C GLY A 139 12.08 18.05 -2.11
N ARG A 140 11.17 18.04 -1.13
CA ARG A 140 11.47 17.73 0.28
C ARG A 140 11.41 16.20 0.44
N ASN A 141 12.45 15.59 0.99
CA ASN A 141 12.50 14.14 1.18
C ASN A 141 12.31 13.82 2.66
N ALA A 142 11.49 12.81 2.97
CA ALA A 142 11.49 12.21 4.29
C ALA A 142 12.82 11.48 4.53
N SER A 143 13.38 11.61 5.72
CA SER A 143 14.53 10.79 6.13
C SER A 143 14.07 9.39 6.56
N PRO A 144 14.98 8.40 6.63
CA PRO A 144 14.67 7.09 7.22
C PRO A 144 14.15 7.20 8.66
N ALA A 145 14.61 8.19 9.43
CA ALA A 145 14.11 8.44 10.79
C ALA A 145 12.67 8.95 10.79
N ASP A 146 12.34 9.92 9.92
CA ASP A 146 10.96 10.42 9.77
C ASP A 146 9.98 9.30 9.38
N ALA A 147 10.39 8.47 8.42
CA ALA A 147 9.60 7.34 7.96
C ALA A 147 9.46 6.28 9.07
N GLY A 148 10.57 5.96 9.74
CA GLY A 148 10.61 4.98 10.82
C GLY A 148 9.74 5.35 12.02
N GLU A 149 9.69 6.62 12.40
CA GLU A 149 8.83 7.12 13.48
C GLU A 149 7.35 6.84 13.18
N THR A 150 6.89 7.22 11.99
CA THR A 150 5.48 7.08 11.60
C THR A 150 5.11 5.63 11.32
N ILE A 151 6.02 4.85 10.73
CA ILE A 151 5.83 3.40 10.52
C ILE A 151 5.76 2.66 11.87
N GLY A 152 6.61 3.02 12.84
CA GLY A 152 6.54 2.49 14.19
C GLY A 152 5.22 2.86 14.88
N LEU A 153 4.69 4.07 14.64
CA LEU A 153 3.34 4.43 15.09
C LEU A 153 2.28 3.50 14.49
N ILE A 154 2.28 3.28 13.17
CA ILE A 154 1.35 2.36 12.50
C ILE A 154 1.41 0.97 13.14
N ARG A 155 2.62 0.44 13.38
CA ARG A 155 2.82 -0.87 14.02
C ARG A 155 2.20 -0.92 15.41
N ARG A 156 2.41 0.13 16.24
CA ARG A 156 1.79 0.24 17.57
C ARG A 156 0.27 0.33 17.50
N THR A 157 -0.28 1.07 16.54
CA THR A 157 -1.73 1.18 16.34
C THR A 157 -2.34 -0.18 15.98
N ILE A 158 -1.70 -0.95 15.09
CA ILE A 158 -2.13 -2.32 14.75
C ILE A 158 -2.04 -3.22 15.99
N ALA A 159 -0.97 -3.12 16.76
CA ALA A 159 -0.77 -3.92 17.97
C ALA A 159 -1.84 -3.63 19.03
N ALA A 160 -2.17 -2.36 19.25
CA ALA A 160 -3.21 -1.93 20.19
C ALA A 160 -4.60 -2.39 19.74
N ARG A 161 -4.86 -2.39 18.43
CA ARG A 161 -6.15 -2.82 17.87
C ARG A 161 -6.36 -4.33 17.90
N TYR A 162 -5.30 -5.11 17.65
CA TYR A 162 -5.40 -6.56 17.52
C TYR A 162 -4.52 -7.28 18.54
N SER A 163 -3.21 -7.31 18.31
CA SER A 163 -2.20 -7.87 19.20
C SER A 163 -0.80 -7.58 18.65
N ALA A 164 0.23 -7.71 19.51
CA ALA A 164 1.61 -7.64 19.07
C ALA A 164 1.94 -8.69 18.00
N GLU A 165 1.41 -9.92 18.12
CA GLU A 165 1.63 -10.99 17.13
C GLU A 165 1.11 -10.62 15.74
N VAL A 166 -0.08 -10.00 15.66
CA VAL A 166 -0.62 -9.52 14.39
C VAL A 166 0.27 -8.39 13.83
N ALA A 167 0.67 -7.44 14.67
CA ALA A 167 1.50 -6.31 14.24
C ALA A 167 2.88 -6.72 13.70
N GLU A 168 3.50 -7.78 14.26
CA GLU A 168 4.77 -8.33 13.76
C GLU A 168 4.62 -9.04 12.40
N ARG A 169 3.43 -9.57 12.09
CA ARG A 169 3.16 -10.22 10.79
C ARG A 169 2.84 -9.23 9.68
N VAL A 170 2.29 -8.06 10.02
CA VAL A 170 1.97 -7.02 9.04
C VAL A 170 3.26 -6.38 8.55
N ARG A 171 3.45 -6.40 7.23
CA ARG A 171 4.54 -5.67 6.57
C ARG A 171 4.13 -4.22 6.40
N ILE A 172 4.96 -3.30 6.86
CA ILE A 172 4.73 -1.87 6.72
C ILE A 172 5.83 -1.27 5.84
N GLN A 173 5.42 -0.77 4.68
CA GLN A 173 6.28 -0.25 3.64
C GLN A 173 6.41 1.26 3.73
N TYR A 174 7.54 1.78 3.29
CA TYR A 174 7.69 3.19 2.97
C TYR A 174 7.21 3.47 1.54
N GLY A 175 6.23 4.37 1.39
CA GLY A 175 5.62 4.76 0.11
C GLY A 175 6.08 6.10 -0.44
N GLY A 176 7.11 6.72 0.15
CA GLY A 176 7.67 7.98 -0.35
C GLY A 176 8.67 7.79 -1.50
N SER A 177 9.48 8.83 -1.74
CA SER A 177 10.47 8.84 -2.84
C SER A 177 11.62 7.85 -2.59
N VAL A 178 11.54 6.69 -3.24
CA VAL A 178 12.55 5.64 -3.21
C VAL A 178 13.33 5.61 -4.53
N LYS A 179 14.65 5.53 -4.42
CA LYS A 179 15.61 5.46 -5.53
C LYS A 179 16.70 4.43 -5.21
N PRO A 180 17.45 3.94 -6.22
CA PRO A 180 18.59 3.06 -5.97
C PRO A 180 19.60 3.61 -4.95
N GLY A 181 19.80 4.94 -4.95
CA GLY A 181 20.76 5.58 -4.05
C GLY A 181 20.34 5.72 -2.58
N ASN A 182 19.06 5.51 -2.24
CA ASN A 182 18.58 5.69 -0.85
C ASN A 182 17.87 4.47 -0.26
N ILE A 183 17.51 3.46 -1.07
CA ILE A 183 16.75 2.30 -0.60
C ILE A 183 17.42 1.58 0.58
N ARG A 184 18.76 1.48 0.56
CA ARG A 184 19.50 0.77 1.61
C ARG A 184 19.33 1.44 2.97
N ASP A 185 19.27 2.76 3.02
CA ASP A 185 19.13 3.51 4.26
C ASP A 185 17.72 3.32 4.86
N PHE A 186 16.68 3.31 4.03
CA PHE A 186 15.32 3.00 4.48
C PHE A 186 15.20 1.55 4.95
N MET A 187 15.72 0.58 4.19
CA MET A 187 15.65 -0.84 4.55
C MET A 187 16.55 -1.23 5.73
N ALA A 188 17.48 -0.37 6.14
CA ALA A 188 18.27 -0.56 7.35
C ALA A 188 17.51 -0.18 8.63
N HIS A 189 16.41 0.57 8.50
CA HIS A 189 15.58 0.95 9.65
C HIS A 189 14.74 -0.25 10.12
N PRO A 190 14.76 -0.61 11.42
CA PRO A 190 14.15 -1.85 11.91
C PRO A 190 12.63 -1.91 11.74
N GLU A 191 11.97 -0.75 11.68
CA GLU A 191 10.52 -0.66 11.48
C GLU A 191 10.08 -0.84 10.02
N ILE A 192 10.98 -0.71 9.03
CA ILE A 192 10.62 -0.61 7.61
C ILE A 192 10.77 -1.96 6.91
N ASP A 193 9.66 -2.53 6.45
CA ASP A 193 9.60 -3.89 5.89
C ASP A 193 9.68 -3.93 4.35
N GLY A 194 9.71 -2.78 3.70
CA GLY A 194 9.77 -2.68 2.24
C GLY A 194 9.46 -1.28 1.71
N ALA A 195 9.25 -1.20 0.40
CA ALA A 195 8.88 0.03 -0.28
C ALA A 195 7.72 -0.15 -1.25
N LEU A 196 6.83 0.84 -1.31
CA LEU A 196 5.88 1.04 -2.40
C LEU A 196 6.49 2.08 -3.36
N VAL A 197 7.05 1.62 -4.46
CA VAL A 197 7.91 2.43 -5.34
C VAL A 197 7.09 3.05 -6.47
N GLY A 198 7.07 4.39 -6.54
CA GLY A 198 6.45 5.15 -7.63
C GLY A 198 7.31 5.19 -8.90
N GLY A 199 7.72 6.39 -9.34
CA GLY A 199 8.36 6.60 -10.65
C GLY A 199 9.62 5.76 -10.91
N ALA A 200 10.42 5.43 -9.89
CA ALA A 200 11.60 4.56 -10.06
C ALA A 200 11.25 3.11 -10.42
N SER A 201 9.99 2.69 -10.30
CA SER A 201 9.51 1.37 -10.74
C SER A 201 9.33 1.26 -12.26
N LEU A 202 9.25 2.40 -12.96
CA LEU A 202 9.07 2.44 -14.43
C LEU A 202 10.38 2.23 -15.20
N ASP A 203 11.52 2.42 -14.53
CA ASP A 203 12.83 2.12 -15.08
C ASP A 203 13.29 0.74 -14.57
N PRO A 204 13.44 -0.27 -15.44
CA PRO A 204 13.70 -1.64 -15.03
C PRO A 204 15.06 -1.79 -14.31
N GLU A 205 16.06 -1.01 -14.69
CA GLU A 205 17.38 -1.02 -14.04
C GLU A 205 17.29 -0.44 -12.63
N SER A 206 16.66 0.73 -12.47
CA SER A 206 16.42 1.36 -11.17
C SER A 206 15.61 0.46 -10.25
N PHE A 207 14.52 -0.13 -10.76
CA PHE A 207 13.69 -1.02 -9.95
C PHE A 207 14.44 -2.29 -9.53
N ALA A 208 15.23 -2.88 -10.43
CA ALA A 208 16.07 -4.04 -10.10
C ALA A 208 17.11 -3.72 -9.01
N LEU A 209 17.72 -2.54 -9.05
CA LEU A 209 18.64 -2.09 -7.99
C LEU A 209 17.92 -1.88 -6.65
N ILE A 210 16.70 -1.35 -6.67
CA ILE A 210 15.87 -1.20 -5.46
C ILE A 210 15.52 -2.56 -4.86
N VAL A 211 15.13 -3.53 -5.69
CA VAL A 211 14.87 -4.91 -5.22
C VAL A 211 16.13 -5.55 -4.65
N LYS A 212 17.31 -5.28 -5.25
CA LYS A 212 18.63 -5.76 -4.82
C LYS A 212 19.32 -4.77 -3.87
N TYR A 213 18.59 -4.22 -2.90
CA TYR A 213 19.16 -3.28 -1.92
C TYR A 213 20.22 -3.88 -0.98
N ARG A 214 20.36 -5.21 -0.97
CA ARG A 214 21.31 -5.97 -0.14
C ARG A 214 22.60 -6.27 -0.88
#